data_AF-A0A2S2QGT9-F1
#
_entry.id   AF-A0A2S2QGT9-F1
#
_cell.length_a   1.000
_cell.length_b   1.000
_cell.length_c   1.000
_cell.angle_alpha   90.00
_cell.angle_beta   90.00
_cell.angle_gamma   90.00
#
_symmetry.space_group_name_H-M   'P 1'
#
loop_
_entity.id
_entity.type
_entity.pdbx_description
1 polymer ?
#
loop_
_entity_poly.entity_id
_entity_poly.type
_entity_poly.pdbx_seq_one_letter_code
_entity_poly.pdbx_strand_id
1 'polypeptide(L)'
;MESFNLKNIFFSFITILVLVISMLCFYEPAQNVLCSFAIFERFFFNTPKVCSLFDSYRLSRYKGVGGGKIYLSILGIVFDVTEGRRFYGPGGSYHGFSGRDASRSFITGLFDEENLTDHVIDMDPTDLIGLDNWLSTYKKKYKEIGKLIGRYYDSSGEKTDYCKIVYERINVSKMAKLAKKKEMNRYPSCNVEYIKENQRSKVWCTTLSGGVKRTWTGVPRKLQTLDENGNLSVRCACVQLDELSKSELVHIVEYDNCEASSTVCFVKIS
;
A
#
# COMPACT_ATOMS: atom_id res chain seq x y z
N MET A 1 72.09 -15.39 21.02
CA MET A 1 72.53 -14.39 20.02
C MET A 1 72.13 -14.94 18.65
N GLU A 2 70.86 -14.72 18.28
CA GLU A 2 70.36 -14.99 16.93
C GLU A 2 70.17 -13.63 16.26
N SER A 3 70.84 -13.41 15.14
CA SER A 3 70.78 -12.17 14.39
C SER A 3 69.40 -12.03 13.75
N PHE A 4 68.63 -11.07 14.23
CA PHE A 4 67.33 -10.71 13.65
C PHE A 4 67.57 -10.26 12.19
N ASN A 5 67.11 -11.07 11.24
CA ASN A 5 67.50 -10.95 9.84
C ASN A 5 66.71 -9.82 9.16
N LEU A 6 67.28 -8.61 9.19
CA LEU A 6 66.70 -7.38 8.64
C LEU A 6 66.26 -7.50 7.16
N LYS A 7 66.86 -8.45 6.41
CA LYS A 7 66.48 -8.75 5.03
C LYS A 7 65.05 -9.31 4.93
N ASN A 8 64.61 -10.16 5.84
CA ASN A 8 63.27 -10.77 5.79
C ASN A 8 62.16 -9.73 6.05
N ILE A 9 62.43 -8.75 6.92
CA ILE A 9 61.51 -7.64 7.18
C ILE A 9 61.41 -6.75 5.94
N PHE A 10 62.54 -6.44 5.30
CA PHE A 10 62.58 -5.64 4.08
C PHE A 10 61.83 -6.31 2.91
N PHE A 11 62.01 -7.61 2.70
CA PHE A 11 61.25 -8.35 1.68
C PHE A 11 59.76 -8.42 1.99
N SER A 12 59.37 -8.53 3.26
CA SER A 12 57.96 -8.49 3.70
C SER A 12 57.31 -7.14 3.43
N PHE A 13 58.01 -6.03 3.67
CA PHE A 13 57.50 -4.70 3.34
C PHE A 13 57.37 -4.49 1.83
N ILE A 14 58.31 -4.99 1.04
CA ILE A 14 58.23 -4.92 -0.43
C ILE A 14 57.04 -5.73 -0.95
N THR A 15 56.81 -6.95 -0.45
CA THR A 15 55.67 -7.76 -0.89
C THR A 15 54.34 -7.13 -0.51
N ILE A 16 54.21 -6.58 0.70
CA ILE A 16 52.99 -5.85 1.12
C ILE A 16 52.79 -4.60 0.26
N LEU A 17 53.85 -3.84 -0.01
CA LEU A 17 53.78 -2.64 -0.85
C LEU A 17 53.33 -2.99 -2.29
N VAL A 18 53.86 -4.07 -2.88
CA VAL A 18 53.46 -4.54 -4.21
C VAL A 18 52.00 -5.00 -4.23
N LEU A 19 51.51 -5.65 -3.18
CA LEU A 19 50.10 -6.04 -3.07
C LEU A 19 49.16 -4.84 -2.92
N VAL A 20 49.56 -3.82 -2.16
CA VAL A 20 48.81 -2.57 -2.01
C VAL A 20 48.80 -1.77 -3.31
N ILE A 21 49.94 -1.65 -4.00
CA ILE A 21 50.02 -0.97 -5.31
C ILE A 21 49.20 -1.73 -6.35
N SER A 22 49.26 -3.06 -6.38
CA SER A 22 48.42 -3.89 -7.25
C SER A 22 46.93 -3.63 -6.98
N MET A 23 46.49 -3.68 -5.71
CA MET A 23 45.13 -3.35 -5.32
C MET A 23 44.71 -1.95 -5.80
N LEU A 24 45.55 -0.92 -5.61
CA LEU A 24 45.24 0.45 -6.03
C LEU A 24 45.19 0.59 -7.56
N CYS A 25 46.13 -0.03 -8.29
CA CYS A 25 46.18 0.01 -9.76
C CYS A 25 45.03 -0.75 -10.43
N PHE A 26 44.50 -1.79 -9.79
CA PHE A 26 43.35 -2.56 -10.31
C PHE A 26 41.98 -2.09 -9.77
N TYR A 27 41.94 -1.28 -8.70
CA TYR A 27 40.71 -0.77 -8.10
C TYR A 27 40.02 0.30 -8.98
N GLU A 28 40.77 1.27 -9.47
CA GLU A 28 40.23 2.32 -10.37
C GLU A 28 39.64 1.77 -11.68
N PRO A 29 40.31 0.89 -12.45
CA PRO A 29 39.73 0.36 -13.68
C PRO A 29 38.51 -0.54 -13.43
N ALA A 30 38.46 -1.27 -12.30
CA ALA A 30 37.29 -2.07 -11.93
C ALA A 30 36.07 -1.21 -11.60
N GLN A 31 36.24 -0.10 -10.88
CA GLN A 31 35.16 0.86 -10.64
C GLN A 31 34.66 1.50 -11.94
N ASN A 32 35.55 1.82 -12.88
CA ASN A 32 35.16 2.40 -14.17
C ASN A 32 34.37 1.41 -15.05
N VAL A 33 34.72 0.12 -15.04
CA VAL A 33 33.94 -0.93 -15.73
C VAL A 33 32.60 -1.17 -15.06
N LEU A 34 32.54 -1.21 -13.72
CA LEU A 34 31.28 -1.34 -12.97
C LEU A 34 30.38 -0.11 -13.16
N CYS A 35 30.95 1.09 -13.22
CA CYS A 35 30.23 2.32 -13.49
C CYS A 35 29.74 2.34 -14.95
N SER A 36 30.54 1.88 -15.91
CA SER A 36 30.13 1.70 -17.30
C SER A 36 28.99 0.68 -17.44
N PHE A 37 29.03 -0.43 -16.70
CA PHE A 37 27.92 -1.40 -16.62
C PHE A 37 26.67 -0.80 -15.98
N ALA A 38 26.79 0.00 -14.91
CA ALA A 38 25.67 0.68 -14.28
C ALA A 38 25.07 1.78 -15.18
N ILE A 39 25.91 2.46 -15.98
CA ILE A 39 25.49 3.43 -16.99
C ILE A 39 24.82 2.70 -18.16
N PHE A 40 25.36 1.57 -18.61
CA PHE A 40 24.78 0.73 -19.66
C PHE A 40 23.44 0.15 -19.24
N GLU A 41 23.31 -0.35 -18.01
CA GLU A 41 22.02 -0.72 -17.38
C GLU A 41 21.06 0.48 -17.36
N ARG A 42 21.50 1.67 -16.91
CA ARG A 42 20.68 2.89 -16.98
C ARG A 42 20.30 3.28 -18.42
N PHE A 43 21.11 2.95 -19.41
CA PHE A 43 20.85 3.25 -20.82
C PHE A 43 19.86 2.26 -21.44
N PHE A 44 19.93 0.97 -21.06
CA PHE A 44 18.99 -0.06 -21.52
C PHE A 44 17.64 0.00 -20.78
N PHE A 45 17.59 0.43 -19.52
CA PHE A 45 16.36 0.56 -18.74
C PHE A 45 15.69 1.94 -18.82
N ASN A 46 16.33 2.95 -19.43
CA ASN A 46 15.64 4.16 -19.86
C ASN A 46 15.11 3.99 -21.28
N THR A 47 14.19 3.05 -21.47
CA THR A 47 13.28 3.19 -22.61
C THR A 47 12.56 4.53 -22.42
N PRO A 48 12.62 5.47 -23.38
CA PRO A 48 11.80 6.66 -23.29
C PRO A 48 10.36 6.20 -23.06
N LYS A 49 9.76 6.70 -21.99
CA LYS A 49 8.38 6.39 -21.63
C LYS A 49 7.52 6.95 -22.75
N VAL A 50 7.29 6.15 -23.80
CA VAL A 50 6.42 6.51 -24.92
C VAL A 50 5.01 6.59 -24.35
N CYS A 51 4.65 7.77 -23.84
CA CYS A 51 3.33 8.05 -23.34
C CYS A 51 2.43 8.30 -24.56
N SER A 52 2.07 7.21 -25.25
CA SER A 52 1.14 7.33 -26.36
C SER A 52 -0.24 7.72 -25.81
N LEU A 53 -0.89 8.69 -26.46
CA LEU A 53 -2.24 9.10 -26.11
C LEU A 53 -3.25 8.31 -26.94
N PHE A 54 -4.29 7.83 -26.27
CA PHE A 54 -5.42 7.13 -26.86
C PHE A 54 -6.66 7.98 -26.68
N ASP A 55 -7.45 8.19 -27.74
CA ASP A 55 -8.85 8.51 -27.57
C ASP A 55 -9.68 7.22 -27.38
N SER A 56 -10.95 7.37 -26.99
CA SER A 56 -11.85 6.24 -26.73
C SER A 56 -12.06 5.36 -27.96
N TYR A 57 -12.18 5.97 -29.15
CA TYR A 57 -12.36 5.26 -30.42
C TYR A 57 -11.12 4.43 -30.81
N ARG A 58 -9.93 4.97 -30.59
CA ARG A 58 -8.67 4.27 -30.81
C ARG A 58 -8.56 3.09 -29.85
N LEU A 59 -8.84 3.30 -28.56
CA LEU A 59 -8.77 2.24 -27.56
C LEU A 59 -9.77 1.11 -27.85
N SER A 60 -10.98 1.43 -28.31
CA SER A 60 -12.04 0.45 -28.58
C SER A 60 -11.74 -0.56 -29.69
N ARG A 61 -10.71 -0.31 -30.50
CA ARG A 61 -10.22 -1.25 -31.53
C ARG A 61 -9.38 -2.40 -30.96
N TYR A 62 -8.87 -2.27 -29.73
CA TYR A 62 -7.96 -3.23 -29.11
C TYR A 62 -8.71 -4.22 -28.21
N LYS A 63 -9.60 -5.01 -28.81
CA LYS A 63 -10.43 -6.03 -28.13
C LYS A 63 -9.97 -7.48 -28.34
N GLY A 64 -8.86 -7.69 -29.04
CA GLY A 64 -8.33 -9.02 -29.30
C GLY A 64 -9.02 -9.84 -30.40
N VAL A 65 -9.97 -9.25 -31.13
CA VAL A 65 -10.66 -9.90 -32.26
C VAL A 65 -9.64 -10.34 -33.32
N GLY A 66 -9.82 -11.54 -33.89
CA GLY A 66 -8.94 -12.08 -34.92
C GLY A 66 -7.49 -12.30 -34.45
N GLY A 67 -7.26 -12.47 -33.14
CA GLY A 67 -5.89 -12.59 -32.59
C GLY A 67 -5.17 -11.25 -32.41
N GLY A 68 -5.84 -10.12 -32.62
CA GLY A 68 -5.29 -8.77 -32.44
C GLY A 68 -4.88 -8.44 -31.00
N LYS A 69 -4.29 -7.27 -30.77
CA LYS A 69 -3.88 -6.80 -29.43
C LYS A 69 -5.10 -6.51 -28.54
N ILE A 70 -4.91 -6.63 -27.21
CA ILE A 70 -5.94 -6.38 -26.20
C ILE A 70 -5.44 -5.32 -25.23
N TYR A 71 -6.08 -4.15 -25.21
CA TYR A 71 -5.74 -3.05 -24.31
C TYR A 71 -6.93 -2.73 -23.42
N LEU A 72 -6.67 -2.22 -22.22
CA LEU A 72 -7.69 -1.68 -21.32
C LEU A 72 -7.10 -0.52 -20.53
N SER A 73 -7.96 0.26 -19.87
CA SER A 73 -7.53 1.38 -19.05
C SER A 73 -8.04 1.30 -17.60
N ILE A 74 -7.19 1.76 -16.67
CA ILE A 74 -7.48 1.92 -15.24
C ILE A 74 -7.02 3.33 -14.83
N LEU A 75 -7.94 4.14 -14.31
CA LEU A 75 -7.76 5.56 -14.01
C LEU A 75 -7.11 6.32 -15.19
N GLY A 76 -7.55 6.02 -16.41
CA GLY A 76 -6.99 6.58 -17.65
C GLY A 76 -5.58 6.11 -18.03
N ILE A 77 -4.94 5.20 -17.28
CA ILE A 77 -3.66 4.59 -17.68
C ILE A 77 -3.95 3.37 -18.55
N VAL A 78 -3.32 3.27 -19.72
CA VAL A 78 -3.59 2.20 -20.71
C VAL A 78 -2.54 1.11 -20.62
N PHE A 79 -2.99 -0.14 -20.52
CA PHE A 79 -2.14 -1.33 -20.40
C PHE A 79 -2.28 -2.27 -21.59
N ASP A 80 -1.18 -2.86 -22.05
CA ASP A 80 -1.21 -4.03 -22.94
C ASP A 80 -1.46 -5.30 -22.13
N VAL A 81 -2.67 -5.85 -22.24
CA VAL A 81 -3.10 -7.06 -21.54
C VAL A 81 -3.20 -8.27 -22.48
N THR A 82 -2.55 -8.20 -23.65
CA THR A 82 -2.60 -9.26 -24.67
C THR A 82 -2.14 -10.62 -24.15
N GLU A 83 -1.16 -10.67 -23.24
CA GLU A 83 -0.71 -11.91 -22.58
C GLU A 83 -1.82 -12.58 -21.75
N GLY A 84 -2.79 -11.78 -21.28
CA GLY A 84 -3.98 -12.25 -20.59
C GLY A 84 -5.13 -12.63 -21.52
N ARG A 85 -4.89 -12.96 -22.80
CA ARG A 85 -5.95 -13.22 -23.80
C ARG A 85 -7.04 -14.18 -23.34
N ARG A 86 -6.72 -15.24 -22.60
CA ARG A 86 -7.71 -16.19 -22.08
C ARG A 86 -8.76 -15.54 -21.17
N PHE A 87 -8.44 -14.40 -20.57
CA PHE A 87 -9.27 -13.64 -19.65
C PHE A 87 -9.96 -12.46 -20.34
N TYR A 88 -9.21 -11.68 -21.12
CA TYR A 88 -9.67 -10.40 -21.68
C TYR A 88 -10.04 -10.47 -23.17
N GLY A 89 -9.67 -11.54 -23.86
CA GLY A 89 -10.03 -11.75 -25.26
C GLY A 89 -11.49 -12.18 -25.43
N PRO A 90 -11.99 -12.27 -26.68
CA PRO A 90 -13.34 -12.76 -26.95
C PRO A 90 -13.61 -14.11 -26.27
N GLY A 91 -14.74 -14.21 -25.55
CA GLY A 91 -15.13 -15.39 -24.78
C GLY A 91 -14.49 -15.53 -23.39
N GLY A 92 -13.56 -14.65 -23.02
CA GLY A 92 -12.97 -14.63 -21.68
C GLY A 92 -13.90 -14.00 -20.62
N SER A 93 -13.75 -14.40 -19.36
CA SER A 93 -14.59 -13.91 -18.26
C SER A 93 -14.48 -12.40 -17.99
N TYR A 94 -13.39 -11.78 -18.43
CA TYR A 94 -13.09 -10.35 -18.22
C TYR A 94 -13.06 -9.56 -19.54
N HIS A 95 -13.63 -10.11 -20.62
CA HIS A 95 -13.63 -9.47 -21.94
C HIS A 95 -14.29 -8.09 -21.96
N GLY A 96 -15.21 -7.81 -21.03
CA GLY A 96 -15.89 -6.51 -20.90
C GLY A 96 -14.94 -5.34 -20.58
N PHE A 97 -13.77 -5.60 -19.99
CA PHE A 97 -12.76 -4.56 -19.75
C PHE A 97 -12.03 -4.10 -21.03
N SER A 98 -12.04 -4.93 -22.07
CA SER A 98 -11.21 -4.71 -23.25
C SER A 98 -11.68 -3.55 -24.11
N GLY A 99 -10.73 -2.72 -24.52
CA GLY A 99 -10.93 -1.58 -25.41
C GLY A 99 -11.62 -0.39 -24.75
N ARG A 100 -11.56 -0.23 -23.43
CA ARG A 100 -12.18 0.89 -22.72
C ARG A 100 -11.48 1.20 -21.40
N ASP A 101 -11.91 2.26 -20.74
CA ASP A 101 -11.65 2.48 -19.32
C ASP A 101 -12.59 1.60 -18.49
N ALA A 102 -11.99 0.76 -17.65
CA ALA A 102 -12.67 -0.22 -16.83
C ALA A 102 -12.60 0.12 -15.33
N SER A 103 -12.21 1.35 -14.98
CA SER A 103 -11.94 1.77 -13.59
C SER A 103 -13.02 1.37 -12.61
N ARG A 104 -14.29 1.65 -12.91
CA ARG A 104 -15.40 1.28 -12.03
C ARG A 104 -15.65 -0.22 -11.98
N SER A 105 -15.55 -0.88 -13.13
CA SER A 105 -15.81 -2.31 -13.28
C SER A 105 -14.77 -3.18 -12.54
N PHE A 106 -13.57 -2.67 -12.26
CA PHE A 106 -12.60 -3.37 -11.39
C PHE A 106 -13.08 -3.58 -9.96
N ILE A 107 -14.00 -2.73 -9.49
CA ILE A 107 -14.59 -2.81 -8.15
C ILE A 107 -15.95 -3.49 -8.21
N THR A 108 -16.82 -3.02 -9.09
CA THR A 108 -18.21 -3.45 -9.14
C THR A 108 -18.40 -4.82 -9.80
N GLY A 109 -17.48 -5.24 -10.67
CA GLY A 109 -17.66 -6.44 -11.50
C GLY A 109 -18.80 -6.32 -12.53
N LEU A 110 -19.30 -5.11 -12.78
CA LEU A 110 -20.39 -4.84 -13.73
C LEU A 110 -19.82 -4.39 -15.08
N PHE A 111 -20.40 -4.93 -16.16
CA PHE A 111 -19.91 -4.79 -17.54
C PHE A 111 -21.00 -4.49 -18.57
N ASP A 112 -22.26 -4.45 -18.13
CA ASP A 112 -23.41 -4.10 -18.95
C ASP A 112 -23.38 -2.62 -19.35
N GLU A 113 -23.94 -2.29 -20.52
CA GLU A 113 -23.79 -0.95 -21.11
C GLU A 113 -24.31 0.19 -20.23
N GLU A 114 -25.29 -0.08 -19.38
CA GLU A 114 -25.86 0.89 -18.44
C GLU A 114 -24.89 1.22 -17.28
N ASN A 115 -24.00 0.28 -16.91
CA ASN A 115 -23.03 0.43 -15.83
C ASN A 115 -21.59 0.69 -16.30
N LEU A 116 -21.37 0.76 -17.62
CA LEU A 116 -20.07 1.03 -18.23
C LEU A 116 -19.70 2.51 -18.09
N THR A 117 -19.21 2.88 -16.92
CA THR A 117 -18.71 4.24 -16.62
C THR A 117 -17.30 4.21 -16.06
N ASP A 118 -16.51 5.23 -16.42
CA ASP A 118 -15.18 5.50 -15.90
C ASP A 118 -15.21 6.41 -14.66
N HIS A 119 -16.41 6.75 -14.17
CA HIS A 119 -16.64 7.57 -12.98
C HIS A 119 -16.45 6.77 -11.68
N VAL A 120 -15.74 7.37 -10.72
CA VAL A 120 -15.29 6.73 -9.46
C VAL A 120 -15.26 7.70 -8.27
N ILE A 121 -15.49 9.00 -8.47
CA ILE A 121 -15.43 9.98 -7.37
C ILE A 121 -16.62 9.86 -6.41
N ASP A 122 -17.62 9.06 -6.73
CA ASP A 122 -18.75 8.69 -5.89
C ASP A 122 -18.50 7.39 -5.10
N MET A 123 -17.41 6.66 -5.39
CA MET A 123 -17.05 5.43 -4.67
C MET A 123 -16.70 5.72 -3.22
N ASP A 124 -16.96 4.73 -2.37
CA ASP A 124 -16.55 4.77 -0.97
C ASP A 124 -15.02 4.69 -0.82
N PRO A 125 -14.46 5.12 0.33
CA PRO A 125 -13.03 5.11 0.58
C PRO A 125 -12.35 3.74 0.42
N THR A 126 -13.02 2.65 0.80
CA THR A 126 -12.48 1.28 0.72
C THR A 126 -12.38 0.83 -0.73
N ASP A 127 -13.40 1.11 -1.53
CA ASP A 127 -13.45 0.82 -2.96
C ASP A 127 -12.38 1.59 -3.73
N LEU A 128 -12.16 2.88 -3.41
CA LEU A 128 -11.07 3.67 -3.99
C LEU A 128 -9.68 3.07 -3.66
N ILE A 129 -9.47 2.60 -2.43
CA ILE A 129 -8.24 1.89 -2.06
C ILE A 129 -8.12 0.59 -2.86
N GLY A 130 -9.21 -0.14 -3.04
CA GLY A 130 -9.29 -1.34 -3.88
C GLY A 130 -8.88 -1.06 -5.33
N LEU A 131 -9.34 0.06 -5.88
CA LEU A 131 -9.07 0.43 -7.26
C LEU A 131 -7.60 0.78 -7.46
N ASP A 132 -7.01 1.50 -6.51
CA ASP A 132 -5.57 1.74 -6.51
C ASP A 132 -4.74 0.46 -6.38
N ASN A 133 -5.20 -0.53 -5.60
CA ASN A 133 -4.54 -1.83 -5.52
C ASN A 133 -4.60 -2.57 -6.87
N TRP A 134 -5.72 -2.50 -7.58
CA TRP A 134 -5.83 -3.02 -8.94
C TRP A 134 -4.87 -2.31 -9.90
N LEU A 135 -4.84 -0.98 -9.89
CA LEU A 135 -3.90 -0.22 -10.69
C LEU A 135 -2.45 -0.63 -10.41
N SER A 136 -2.09 -0.76 -9.13
CA SER A 136 -0.75 -1.20 -8.70
C SER A 136 -0.41 -2.62 -9.16
N THR A 137 -1.40 -3.52 -9.16
CA THR A 137 -1.26 -4.89 -9.65
C THR A 137 -1.01 -4.91 -11.16
N TYR A 138 -1.75 -4.09 -11.92
CA TYR A 138 -1.59 -3.99 -13.36
C TYR A 138 -0.26 -3.35 -13.76
N LYS A 139 0.19 -2.31 -13.06
CA LYS A 139 1.52 -1.72 -13.26
C LYS A 139 2.67 -2.70 -13.10
N LYS A 140 2.52 -3.69 -12.21
CA LYS A 140 3.53 -4.75 -12.00
C LYS A 140 3.44 -5.86 -13.06
N LYS A 141 2.24 -6.15 -13.54
CA LYS A 141 1.95 -7.32 -14.38
C LYS A 141 1.96 -7.05 -15.88
N TYR A 142 1.57 -5.85 -16.29
CA TYR A 142 1.35 -5.50 -17.69
C TYR A 142 2.12 -4.24 -18.06
N LYS A 143 2.45 -4.13 -19.34
CA LYS A 143 3.14 -2.96 -19.87
C LYS A 143 2.20 -1.76 -19.92
N GLU A 144 2.54 -0.68 -19.22
CA GLU A 144 1.94 0.64 -19.42
C GLU A 144 2.34 1.16 -20.81
N ILE A 145 1.38 1.36 -21.69
CA ILE A 145 1.61 1.77 -23.09
C ILE A 145 1.14 3.19 -23.39
N GLY A 146 0.41 3.83 -22.47
CA GLY A 146 -0.11 5.17 -22.71
C GLY A 146 -1.12 5.68 -21.70
N LYS A 147 -1.79 6.76 -22.08
CA LYS A 147 -2.89 7.38 -21.34
C LYS A 147 -4.11 7.54 -22.23
N LEU A 148 -5.29 7.45 -21.65
CA LEU A 148 -6.57 7.67 -22.30
C LEU A 148 -6.98 9.14 -22.12
N ILE A 149 -7.14 9.84 -23.24
CA ILE A 149 -7.71 11.18 -23.32
C ILE A 149 -9.19 11.08 -22.92
N GLY A 150 -9.59 11.89 -21.94
CA GLY A 150 -10.94 11.90 -21.41
C GLY A 150 -10.97 12.38 -19.96
N ARG A 151 -11.64 11.62 -19.10
CA ARG A 151 -11.91 12.04 -17.72
C ARG A 151 -10.65 12.24 -16.88
N TYR A 152 -9.63 11.40 -17.06
CA TYR A 152 -8.43 11.40 -16.21
C TYR A 152 -7.26 12.18 -16.80
N TYR A 153 -7.13 12.21 -18.13
CA TYR A 153 -6.04 12.90 -18.82
C TYR A 153 -6.59 13.71 -19.99
N ASP A 154 -6.06 14.90 -20.21
CA ASP A 154 -6.44 15.75 -21.34
C ASP A 154 -5.70 15.37 -22.64
N SER A 155 -5.93 16.13 -23.71
CA SER A 155 -5.31 15.90 -25.03
C SER A 155 -3.79 16.14 -25.06
N SER A 156 -3.23 16.78 -24.03
CA SER A 156 -1.78 16.90 -23.84
C SER A 156 -1.19 15.76 -22.99
N GLY A 157 -2.05 14.93 -22.39
CA GLY A 157 -1.66 13.86 -21.47
C GLY A 157 -1.51 14.31 -20.02
N GLU A 158 -1.89 15.54 -19.71
CA GLU A 158 -1.83 16.09 -18.36
C GLU A 158 -3.05 15.67 -17.53
N LYS A 159 -2.88 15.62 -16.20
CA LYS A 159 -3.98 15.22 -15.31
C LYS A 159 -5.06 16.30 -15.29
N THR A 160 -6.30 15.89 -15.52
CA THR A 160 -7.47 16.74 -15.30
C THR A 160 -7.69 17.00 -13.80
N ASP A 161 -8.55 17.96 -13.46
CA ASP A 161 -8.92 18.20 -12.06
C ASP A 161 -9.66 17.01 -11.45
N TYR A 162 -10.51 16.35 -12.24
CA TYR A 162 -11.14 15.10 -11.83
C TYR A 162 -10.10 14.05 -11.40
N CYS A 163 -9.04 13.87 -12.21
CA CYS A 163 -7.95 12.95 -11.90
C CYS A 163 -7.25 13.30 -10.59
N LYS A 164 -6.92 14.59 -10.41
CA LYS A 164 -6.27 15.07 -9.18
C LYS A 164 -7.13 14.78 -7.95
N ILE A 165 -8.43 15.07 -8.01
CA ILE A 165 -9.36 14.82 -6.90
C ILE A 165 -9.47 13.32 -6.59
N VAL A 166 -9.54 12.45 -7.60
CA VAL A 166 -9.57 10.99 -7.36
C VAL A 166 -8.29 10.52 -6.67
N TYR A 167 -7.11 10.93 -7.13
CA TYR A 167 -5.85 10.56 -6.48
C TYR A 167 -5.73 11.12 -5.06
N GLU A 168 -6.24 12.32 -4.82
CA GLU A 168 -6.31 12.91 -3.48
C GLU A 168 -7.23 12.11 -2.56
N ARG A 169 -8.46 11.78 -3.00
CA ARG A 169 -9.39 10.92 -2.23
C ARG A 169 -8.78 9.56 -1.92
N ILE A 170 -8.09 8.93 -2.88
CA ILE A 170 -7.36 7.66 -2.66
C ILE A 170 -6.30 7.83 -1.56
N ASN A 171 -5.50 8.89 -1.63
CA ASN A 171 -4.44 9.14 -0.65
C ASN A 171 -5.01 9.39 0.75
N VAL A 172 -6.02 10.24 0.87
CA VAL A 172 -6.72 10.50 2.14
C VAL A 172 -7.29 9.21 2.71
N SER A 173 -7.96 8.39 1.88
CA SER A 173 -8.54 7.11 2.28
C SER A 173 -7.49 6.12 2.80
N LYS A 174 -6.33 6.03 2.14
CA LYS A 174 -5.19 5.22 2.60
C LYS A 174 -4.64 5.71 3.93
N MET A 175 -4.47 7.02 4.09
CA MET A 175 -3.95 7.61 5.33
C MET A 175 -4.93 7.38 6.48
N ALA A 176 -6.24 7.57 6.27
CA ALA A 176 -7.26 7.27 7.25
C ALA A 176 -7.26 5.79 7.65
N LYS A 177 -7.18 4.87 6.67
CA LYS A 177 -7.07 3.42 6.92
C LYS A 177 -5.82 3.06 7.73
N LEU A 178 -4.69 3.70 7.43
CA LEU A 178 -3.44 3.50 8.16
C LEU A 178 -3.52 4.06 9.59
N ALA A 179 -4.09 5.26 9.77
CA ALA A 179 -4.30 5.89 11.07
C ALA A 179 -5.21 5.02 11.95
N LYS A 180 -6.36 4.56 11.41
CA LYS A 180 -7.27 3.64 12.10
C LYS A 180 -6.59 2.33 12.48
N LYS A 181 -5.76 1.76 11.60
CA LYS A 181 -4.97 0.56 11.91
C LYS A 181 -3.95 0.81 13.03
N LYS A 182 -3.26 1.95 13.02
CA LYS A 182 -2.32 2.33 14.08
C LYS A 182 -3.03 2.50 15.43
N GLU A 183 -4.17 3.20 15.45
CA GLU A 183 -4.99 3.33 16.65
C GLU A 183 -5.47 1.97 17.15
N MET A 184 -5.98 1.10 16.29
CA MET A 184 -6.42 -0.25 16.67
C MET A 184 -5.28 -1.13 17.18
N ASN A 185 -4.07 -0.96 16.66
CA ASN A 185 -2.90 -1.67 17.18
C ASN A 185 -2.46 -1.11 18.55
N ARG A 186 -2.58 0.20 18.76
CA ARG A 186 -2.22 0.88 20.00
C ARG A 186 -3.26 0.64 21.11
N TYR A 187 -4.54 0.64 20.75
CA TYR A 187 -5.70 0.50 21.63
C TYR A 187 -6.66 -0.57 21.05
N PRO A 188 -6.26 -1.84 21.07
CA PRO A 188 -7.10 -2.92 20.55
C PRO A 188 -8.39 -3.03 21.35
N SER A 189 -9.48 -3.42 20.69
CA SER A 189 -10.76 -3.63 21.38
C SER A 189 -10.63 -4.66 22.49
N CYS A 190 -11.33 -4.43 23.60
CA CYS A 190 -11.46 -5.43 24.65
C CYS A 190 -12.18 -6.68 24.14
N ASN A 191 -11.91 -7.82 24.79
CA ASN A 191 -12.82 -8.95 24.70
C ASN A 191 -14.09 -8.62 25.49
N VAL A 192 -15.25 -9.05 24.99
CA VAL A 192 -16.55 -8.73 25.58
C VAL A 192 -17.41 -9.97 25.66
N GLU A 193 -18.08 -10.15 26.79
CA GLU A 193 -19.05 -11.20 27.05
C GLU A 193 -20.26 -10.58 27.72
N TYR A 194 -21.46 -10.89 27.21
CA TYR A 194 -22.71 -10.42 27.82
C TYR A 194 -23.22 -11.43 28.84
N ILE A 195 -23.46 -10.97 30.07
CA ILE A 195 -23.97 -11.77 31.19
C ILE A 195 -25.44 -11.41 31.41
N LYS A 196 -26.32 -12.33 31.02
CA LYS A 196 -27.78 -12.12 31.00
C LYS A 196 -28.36 -11.95 32.40
N GLU A 197 -27.87 -12.72 33.38
CA GLU A 197 -28.43 -12.84 34.73
C GLU A 197 -28.45 -11.50 35.47
N ASN A 198 -27.42 -10.68 35.26
CA ASN A 198 -27.26 -9.39 35.91
C ASN A 198 -27.35 -8.21 34.95
N GLN A 199 -27.69 -8.44 33.67
CA GLN A 199 -27.71 -7.45 32.60
C GLN A 199 -26.41 -6.62 32.55
N ARG A 200 -25.27 -7.29 32.66
CA ARG A 200 -23.93 -6.67 32.66
C ARG A 200 -23.09 -7.22 31.53
N SER A 201 -22.22 -6.38 31.00
CA SER A 201 -21.16 -6.83 30.08
C SER A 201 -19.87 -7.01 30.86
N LYS A 202 -19.22 -8.15 30.69
CA LYS A 202 -17.85 -8.37 31.15
C LYS A 202 -16.91 -7.97 30.02
N VAL A 203 -16.01 -7.05 30.30
CA VAL A 203 -14.96 -6.64 29.38
C VAL A 203 -13.60 -7.00 29.97
N TRP A 204 -12.70 -7.57 29.16
CA TRP A 204 -11.37 -7.92 29.64
C TRP A 204 -10.31 -7.83 28.56
N CYS A 205 -9.08 -7.75 29.02
CA CYS A 205 -7.90 -7.69 28.20
C CYS A 205 -7.03 -8.92 28.41
N THR A 206 -6.45 -9.41 27.33
CA THR A 206 -5.44 -10.48 27.32
C THR A 206 -4.34 -10.10 26.33
N THR A 207 -3.28 -10.88 26.24
CA THR A 207 -2.25 -10.72 25.20
C THR A 207 -2.78 -10.91 23.76
N LEU A 208 -4.06 -11.32 23.61
CA LEU A 208 -4.78 -11.38 22.34
C LEU A 208 -6.18 -10.76 22.53
N SER A 209 -6.33 -9.50 22.16
CA SER A 209 -7.62 -8.79 22.22
C SER A 209 -7.82 -7.98 20.94
N GLY A 210 -9.06 -7.85 20.46
CA GLY A 210 -9.36 -7.11 19.23
C GLY A 210 -8.64 -7.63 17.98
N GLY A 211 -8.24 -8.90 17.96
CA GLY A 211 -7.46 -9.50 16.87
C GLY A 211 -5.96 -9.12 16.85
N VAL A 212 -5.48 -8.41 17.88
CA VAL A 212 -4.07 -7.99 17.98
C VAL A 212 -3.35 -8.82 19.05
N LYS A 213 -2.31 -9.55 18.62
CA LYS A 213 -1.41 -10.28 19.52
C LYS A 213 -0.27 -9.38 19.99
N ARG A 214 0.01 -9.38 21.29
CA ARG A 214 0.95 -8.46 21.97
C ARG A 214 1.62 -9.14 23.16
N THR A 215 2.68 -8.52 23.69
CA THR A 215 3.47 -9.03 24.83
C THR A 215 2.92 -8.62 26.19
N TRP A 216 1.98 -7.69 26.22
CA TRP A 216 1.37 -7.13 27.42
C TRP A 216 -0.14 -7.36 27.44
N THR A 217 -0.73 -7.43 28.63
CA THR A 217 -2.17 -7.64 28.83
C THR A 217 -2.93 -6.31 28.92
N GLY A 218 -2.42 -5.33 29.66
CA GLY A 218 -3.09 -4.04 29.86
C GLY A 218 -4.45 -4.15 30.55
N VAL A 219 -5.15 -3.02 30.63
CA VAL A 219 -6.41 -2.88 31.36
C VAL A 219 -7.53 -2.35 30.45
N PRO A 220 -8.80 -2.74 30.69
CA PRO A 220 -9.93 -2.18 29.95
C PRO A 220 -10.16 -0.71 30.30
N ARG A 221 -10.35 0.14 29.29
CA ARG A 221 -10.73 1.55 29.41
C ARG A 221 -11.77 1.95 28.37
N LYS A 222 -12.54 3.00 28.66
CA LYS A 222 -13.41 3.69 27.71
C LYS A 222 -12.54 4.63 26.89
N LEU A 223 -12.22 4.26 25.65
CA LEU A 223 -11.54 5.13 24.69
C LEU A 223 -12.59 6.04 24.03
N GLN A 224 -12.36 7.34 24.11
CA GLN A 224 -13.20 8.37 23.53
C GLN A 224 -12.55 8.93 22.25
N THR A 225 -13.21 8.76 21.11
CA THR A 225 -12.77 9.30 19.82
C THR A 225 -13.91 10.05 19.14
N LEU A 226 -13.64 10.67 17.99
CA LEU A 226 -14.69 11.18 17.10
C LEU A 226 -14.93 10.16 15.98
N ASP A 227 -16.19 9.93 15.65
CA ASP A 227 -16.56 9.16 14.47
C ASP A 227 -16.36 9.98 13.18
N GLU A 228 -16.68 9.36 12.04
CA GLU A 228 -16.56 10.00 10.72
C GLU A 228 -17.48 11.22 10.52
N ASN A 229 -18.53 11.35 11.33
CA ASN A 229 -19.46 12.47 11.33
C ASN A 229 -19.11 13.52 12.39
N GLY A 230 -18.01 13.33 13.14
CA GLY A 230 -17.59 14.22 14.21
C GLY A 230 -18.34 14.02 15.54
N ASN A 231 -19.13 12.96 15.68
CA ASN A 231 -19.80 12.65 16.94
C ASN A 231 -18.87 11.91 17.90
N LEU A 232 -19.08 12.10 19.20
CA LEU A 232 -18.37 11.35 20.23
C LEU A 232 -18.66 9.86 20.11
N SER A 233 -17.61 9.08 19.87
CA SER A 233 -17.62 7.62 19.87
C SER A 233 -16.89 7.10 21.10
N VAL A 234 -17.51 6.18 21.82
CA VAL A 234 -16.93 5.56 23.02
C VAL A 234 -16.88 4.05 22.84
N ARG A 235 -15.70 3.46 22.99
CA ARG A 235 -15.52 2.00 22.91
C ARG A 235 -14.60 1.47 24.00
N CYS A 236 -14.72 0.19 24.30
CA CYS A 236 -13.74 -0.47 25.15
C CYS A 236 -12.42 -0.67 24.39
N ALA A 237 -11.30 -0.28 25.00
CA ALA A 237 -9.97 -0.58 24.51
C ALA A 237 -9.06 -1.11 25.63
N CYS A 238 -8.12 -1.96 25.24
CA CYS A 238 -7.05 -2.42 26.12
C CYS A 238 -5.88 -1.45 26.09
N VAL A 239 -5.44 -1.02 27.27
CA VAL A 239 -4.51 0.09 27.43
C VAL A 239 -3.35 -0.29 28.34
N GLN A 240 -2.14 0.12 27.95
CA GLN A 240 -0.92 -0.02 28.74
C GLN A 240 -0.65 1.32 29.44
N LEU A 241 -1.04 1.42 30.72
CA LEU A 241 -1.08 2.70 31.43
C LEU A 241 0.30 3.36 31.57
N ASP A 242 1.35 2.56 31.73
CA ASP A 242 2.75 2.96 31.89
C ASP A 242 3.36 3.60 30.64
N GLU A 243 2.75 3.39 29.47
CA GLU A 243 3.24 3.93 28.19
C GLU A 243 2.42 5.13 27.69
N LEU A 244 1.49 5.67 28.47
CA LEU A 244 0.64 6.79 28.05
C LEU A 244 1.27 8.15 28.36
N SER A 245 1.21 9.05 27.38
CA SER A 245 1.43 10.48 27.60
C SER A 245 0.25 11.13 28.34
N LYS A 246 0.50 12.29 28.95
CA LYS A 246 -0.54 13.10 29.61
C LYS A 246 -1.68 13.50 28.67
N SER A 247 -1.38 13.73 27.40
CA SER A 247 -2.40 14.05 26.37
C SER A 247 -3.26 12.85 26.01
N GLU A 248 -2.70 11.64 25.97
CA GLU A 248 -3.48 10.42 25.69
C GLU A 248 -4.46 10.10 26.83
N LEU A 249 -4.05 10.35 28.08
CA LEU A 249 -4.88 10.10 29.27
C LEU A 249 -6.21 10.88 29.25
N VAL A 250 -6.27 12.04 28.57
CA VAL A 250 -7.49 12.84 28.46
C VAL A 250 -8.62 12.09 27.73
N HIS A 251 -8.28 11.17 26.83
CA HIS A 251 -9.24 10.42 26.01
C HIS A 251 -9.50 9.00 26.52
N ILE A 252 -8.93 8.63 27.66
CA ILE A 252 -8.96 7.28 28.23
C ILE A 252 -9.62 7.35 29.60
N VAL A 253 -10.86 6.88 29.68
CA VAL A 253 -11.69 6.98 30.88
C VAL A 253 -11.84 5.61 31.55
N GLU A 254 -11.81 5.59 32.89
CA GLU A 254 -11.99 4.36 33.66
C GLU A 254 -13.45 3.87 33.65
N TYR A 255 -13.63 2.58 33.94
CA TYR A 255 -14.97 2.03 34.18
C TYR A 255 -15.37 2.24 35.63
N ASP A 256 -16.63 2.61 35.84
CA ASP A 256 -17.19 2.79 37.17
C ASP A 256 -17.16 1.46 37.94
N ASN A 257 -16.68 1.48 39.18
CA ASN A 257 -16.50 0.30 40.03
C ASN A 257 -15.57 -0.78 39.44
N CYS A 258 -14.59 -0.39 38.63
CA CYS A 258 -13.49 -1.26 38.23
C CYS A 258 -12.17 -0.74 38.81
N GLU A 259 -11.40 -1.62 39.44
CA GLU A 259 -10.07 -1.24 39.95
C GLU A 259 -9.15 -0.81 38.79
N ALA A 260 -8.37 0.25 39.01
CA ALA A 260 -7.52 0.84 37.97
C ALA A 260 -6.53 -0.18 37.36
N SER A 261 -6.03 -1.13 38.15
CA SER A 261 -5.09 -2.18 37.74
C SER A 261 -5.77 -3.41 37.11
N SER A 262 -7.10 -3.51 37.18
CA SER A 262 -7.82 -4.72 36.82
C SER A 262 -7.79 -4.98 35.32
N THR A 263 -7.51 -6.23 34.95
CA THR A 263 -7.57 -6.71 33.56
C THR A 263 -8.98 -7.10 33.14
N VAL A 264 -9.95 -7.10 34.07
CA VAL A 264 -11.36 -7.49 33.88
C VAL A 264 -12.27 -6.47 34.57
N CYS A 265 -13.28 -5.96 33.85
CA CYS A 265 -14.30 -5.05 34.40
C CYS A 265 -15.71 -5.58 34.10
N PHE A 266 -16.63 -5.36 35.04
CA PHE A 266 -18.06 -5.64 34.84
C PHE A 266 -18.81 -4.32 34.68
N VAL A 267 -19.33 -4.07 33.50
CA VAL A 267 -19.91 -2.79 33.11
C VAL A 267 -21.42 -2.94 33.01
N LYS A 268 -22.15 -1.96 33.54
CA LYS A 268 -23.61 -1.88 33.33
C LYS A 268 -23.88 -1.51 31.88
N ILE A 269 -24.90 -2.11 31.29
CA ILE A 269 -25.40 -1.64 30.00
C ILE A 269 -26.16 -0.34 30.27
N SER A 270 -25.76 0.72 29.59
CA SER A 270 -26.49 1.99 29.49
C SER A 270 -27.59 1.88 28.45
#